data_AF-A0A957J4A6-F1
#
_entry.id   AF-A0A957J4A6-F1
#
_cell.length_a   1.000
_cell.length_b   1.000
_cell.length_c   1.000
_cell.angle_alpha   90.00
_cell.angle_beta   90.00
_cell.angle_gamma   90.00
#
_symmetry.space_group_name_H-M   'P 1'
#
loop_
_entity.id
_entity.type
_entity.pdbx_description
1 polymer ?
#
loop_
_entity_poly.entity_id
_entity_poly.type
_entity_poly.pdbx_seq_one_letter_code
_entity_poly.pdbx_strand_id
1 'polypeptide(L)'
;MSDVLSIGPHQGQHVVMAGQPLTEATAAMILVHGRGATAENILELAQDLPHPEMAYLAPQAAQHTWYPYSFLAPIAQNEPWLSSALQVLADLVAQ
;
A
#
# COMPACT_ATOMS: atom_id res chain seq x y z
N MET A 1 -5.16 23.39 13.28
CA MET A 1 -5.90 23.56 12.01
C MET A 1 -6.34 22.18 11.59
N SER A 2 -7.63 22.02 11.34
CA SER A 2 -8.38 20.78 11.38
C SER A 2 -7.76 19.65 10.54
N ASP A 3 -7.44 18.52 11.18
CA ASP A 3 -7.24 17.22 10.54
C ASP A 3 -8.57 16.80 9.88
N VAL A 4 -8.85 17.34 8.71
CA VAL A 4 -9.79 16.72 7.80
C VAL A 4 -9.03 15.52 7.26
N LEU A 5 -9.39 14.31 7.71
CA LEU A 5 -9.02 13.07 7.05
C LEU A 5 -9.35 13.24 5.56
N SER A 6 -8.34 13.56 4.76
CA SER A 6 -8.51 13.69 3.33
C SER A 6 -8.79 12.28 2.82
N ILE A 7 -10.06 12.00 2.52
CA ILE A 7 -10.46 10.79 1.80
C ILE A 7 -9.93 10.96 0.37
N GLY A 8 -8.67 10.63 0.17
CA GLY A 8 -8.07 10.55 -1.14
C GLY A 8 -8.49 9.28 -1.87
N PRO A 9 -8.07 9.11 -3.14
CA PRO A 9 -8.50 8.00 -3.98
C PRO A 9 -8.29 6.61 -3.39
N HIS A 10 -7.29 6.42 -2.53
CA HIS A 10 -6.88 5.10 -2.04
C HIS A 10 -7.36 4.76 -0.63
N GLN A 11 -7.86 5.74 0.13
CA GLN A 11 -8.40 5.48 1.46
C GLN A 11 -9.62 4.55 1.36
N GLY A 12 -9.69 3.57 2.25
CA GLY A 12 -10.78 2.58 2.29
C GLY A 12 -10.63 1.39 1.33
N GLN A 13 -9.56 1.34 0.54
CA GLN A 13 -9.22 0.12 -0.20
C GLN A 13 -8.73 -0.97 0.76
N HIS A 14 -8.87 -2.23 0.35
CA HIS A 14 -8.50 -3.36 1.19
C HIS A 14 -6.96 -3.51 1.29
N VAL A 15 -6.53 -4.19 2.35
CA VAL A 15 -5.14 -4.60 2.56
C VAL A 15 -5.17 -6.11 2.71
N VAL A 16 -4.48 -6.81 1.82
CA VAL A 16 -4.34 -8.27 1.91
C VAL A 16 -3.16 -8.57 2.82
N MET A 17 -3.30 -9.56 3.70
CA MET A 17 -2.27 -9.95 4.66
C MET A 17 -1.89 -11.42 4.51
N ALA A 18 -0.63 -11.75 4.82
CA ALA A 18 -0.12 -13.11 4.92
C ALA A 18 0.98 -13.20 5.99
N GLY A 19 1.40 -14.42 6.32
CA GLY A 19 2.40 -14.67 7.36
C GLY A 19 1.78 -14.62 8.77
N GLN A 20 2.55 -14.11 9.74
CA GLN A 20 2.08 -14.00 11.12
C GLN A 20 1.01 -12.90 11.26
N PRO A 21 0.06 -13.05 12.20
CA PRO A 21 -0.77 -11.94 12.64
C PRO A 21 0.12 -10.77 13.08
N LEU A 22 -0.25 -9.53 12.73
CA LEU A 22 0.51 -8.33 13.10
C LEU A 22 0.80 -8.23 14.61
N THR A 23 -0.14 -8.69 15.45
CA THR A 23 0.00 -8.68 16.91
C THR A 23 1.05 -9.66 17.44
N GLU A 24 1.52 -10.59 16.61
CA GLU A 24 2.48 -11.65 16.97
C GLU A 24 3.79 -11.54 16.18
N ALA A 25 3.79 -10.80 15.06
CA ALA A 25 4.95 -10.63 14.21
C ALA A 25 6.05 -9.78 14.87
N THR A 26 7.33 -10.11 14.62
CA THR A 26 8.47 -9.31 15.08
C THR A 26 8.92 -8.26 14.05
N ALA A 27 8.49 -8.44 12.79
CA ALA A 27 8.71 -7.51 11.69
C ALA A 27 7.53 -7.56 10.71
N ALA A 28 7.40 -6.50 9.91
CA ALA A 28 6.42 -6.42 8.84
C ALA A 28 7.05 -5.98 7.51
N MET A 29 6.50 -6.47 6.40
CA MET A 29 6.87 -6.09 5.05
C MET A 29 5.64 -5.60 4.28
N ILE A 30 5.69 -4.35 3.83
CA ILE A 30 4.66 -3.76 2.98
C ILE A 30 5.06 -3.96 1.51
N LEU A 31 4.29 -4.75 0.78
CA LEU A 31 4.47 -5.09 -0.62
C LEU A 31 3.57 -4.21 -1.48
N VAL A 32 4.18 -3.33 -2.29
CA VAL A 32 3.46 -2.34 -3.10
C VAL A 32 3.42 -2.80 -4.56
N HIS A 33 2.23 -3.08 -5.08
CA HIS A 33 2.06 -3.57 -6.44
C HIS A 33 2.33 -2.49 -7.50
N GLY A 34 2.67 -2.92 -8.71
CA GLY A 34 2.85 -2.05 -9.88
C GLY A 34 1.55 -1.61 -10.55
N ARG A 35 1.64 -0.74 -11.57
CA ARG A 35 0.47 -0.25 -12.33
C ARG A 35 -0.28 -1.41 -13.01
N GLY A 36 -1.60 -1.44 -12.84
CA GLY A 36 -2.50 -2.43 -13.43
C GLY A 36 -2.55 -3.77 -12.68
N ALA A 37 -1.78 -3.92 -11.59
CA ALA A 37 -1.76 -5.13 -10.77
C ALA A 37 -2.70 -5.03 -9.56
N THR A 38 -2.84 -6.13 -8.83
CA THR A 38 -3.60 -6.20 -7.56
C THR A 38 -2.70 -6.42 -6.35
N ALA A 39 -3.27 -6.23 -5.15
CA ALA A 39 -2.63 -6.55 -3.89
C ALA A 39 -2.26 -8.05 -3.78
N GLU A 40 -3.12 -8.95 -4.24
CA GLU A 40 -2.84 -10.39 -4.23
C GLU A 40 -1.63 -10.73 -5.11
N ASN A 41 -1.52 -10.14 -6.31
CA ASN A 41 -0.41 -10.44 -7.22
C ASN A 41 0.96 -10.10 -6.61
N ILE A 42 1.09 -8.97 -5.91
CA ILE A 42 2.37 -8.64 -5.27
C ILE A 42 2.62 -9.46 -4.00
N LEU A 43 1.55 -9.88 -3.30
CA LEU A 43 1.65 -10.70 -2.10
C LEU A 43 2.19 -12.11 -2.40
N GLU A 44 2.05 -12.60 -3.63
CA GLU A 44 2.66 -13.87 -4.06
C GLU A 44 4.18 -13.91 -3.81
N LEU A 45 4.89 -12.77 -3.86
CA LEU A 45 6.31 -12.68 -3.52
C LEU A 45 6.64 -13.07 -2.07
N ALA A 46 5.67 -13.03 -1.16
CA ALA A 46 5.88 -13.51 0.21
C ALA A 46 6.22 -15.01 0.26
N GLN A 47 5.82 -15.78 -0.77
CA GLN A 47 6.18 -17.20 -0.89
C GLN A 47 7.66 -17.40 -1.25
N ASP A 48 8.25 -16.46 -1.99
CA ASP A 48 9.67 -16.47 -2.38
C ASP A 48 10.59 -15.86 -1.31
N LEU A 49 10.02 -15.09 -0.38
CA LEU A 49 10.72 -14.43 0.73
C LEU A 49 10.23 -14.92 2.10
N PRO A 50 10.13 -16.24 2.37
CA PRO A 50 9.47 -16.75 3.56
C PRO A 50 10.26 -16.37 4.83
N HIS A 51 9.55 -15.83 5.82
CA HIS A 51 10.11 -15.55 7.13
C HIS A 51 9.09 -15.86 8.23
N PRO A 52 9.42 -16.75 9.20
CA PRO A 52 8.45 -17.32 10.13
C PRO A 52 7.86 -16.32 11.12
N GLU A 53 8.53 -15.19 11.36
CA GLU A 53 8.10 -14.14 12.29
C GLU A 53 7.63 -12.86 11.59
N MET A 54 7.43 -12.90 10.27
CA MET A 54 7.07 -11.72 9.46
C MET A 54 5.57 -11.67 9.19
N ALA A 55 5.00 -10.47 9.31
CA ALA A 55 3.71 -10.12 8.70
C ALA A 55 3.94 -9.50 7.32
N TYR A 56 3.20 -9.94 6.31
CA TYR A 56 3.23 -9.34 4.97
C TYR A 56 1.91 -8.61 4.73
N LEU A 57 1.99 -7.39 4.22
CA LEU A 57 0.84 -6.55 3.92
C LEU A 57 0.93 -6.08 2.48
N ALA A 58 -0.16 -6.16 1.74
CA ALA A 58 -0.27 -5.62 0.39
C ALA A 58 -1.51 -4.70 0.30
N PRO A 59 -1.36 -3.36 0.32
CA PRO A 59 -2.48 -2.46 0.10
C PRO A 59 -2.90 -2.44 -1.38
N GLN A 60 -4.21 -2.37 -1.63
CA GLN A 60 -4.75 -2.21 -2.98
C GLN A 60 -4.83 -0.72 -3.37
N ALA A 61 -4.28 -0.37 -4.53
CA ALA A 61 -4.53 0.94 -5.13
C ALA A 61 -5.93 0.98 -5.76
N ALA A 62 -6.69 2.05 -5.51
CA ALA A 62 -7.90 2.32 -6.29
C ALA A 62 -7.60 2.33 -7.80
N GLN A 63 -8.50 1.73 -8.59
CA GLN A 63 -8.34 1.57 -10.04
C GLN A 63 -7.01 0.92 -10.47
N HIS A 64 -6.39 0.11 -9.60
CA HIS A 64 -5.12 -0.60 -9.86
C HIS A 64 -3.95 0.35 -10.20
N THR A 65 -3.97 1.60 -9.74
CA THR A 65 -2.87 2.54 -9.98
C THR A 65 -2.69 3.51 -8.83
N TRP A 66 -1.45 3.70 -8.36
CA TRP A 66 -1.12 4.66 -7.29
C TRP A 66 -1.11 6.11 -7.76
N TYR A 67 -0.90 6.33 -9.06
CA TYR A 67 -0.99 7.65 -9.68
C TYR A 67 -1.23 7.52 -11.19
N PRO A 68 -1.98 8.43 -11.82
CA PRO A 68 -2.51 8.23 -13.18
C PRO A 68 -1.48 8.39 -14.30
N TYR A 69 -0.43 9.20 -14.13
CA TYR A 69 0.55 9.49 -15.18
C TYR A 69 1.91 8.83 -14.92
N SER A 70 2.89 9.06 -15.80
CA SER A 70 4.26 8.58 -15.63
C SER A 70 4.88 9.10 -14.32
N PHE A 71 5.79 8.33 -13.71
CA PHE A 71 6.59 8.79 -12.58
C PHE A 71 7.58 9.92 -12.96
N LEU A 72 7.83 10.10 -14.26
CA LEU A 72 8.61 11.20 -14.82
C LEU A 72 7.76 12.45 -15.15
N ALA A 73 6.43 12.37 -15.05
CA ALA A 73 5.56 13.53 -15.24
C ALA A 73 5.70 14.52 -14.07
N PRO A 74 5.36 15.81 -14.25
CA PRO A 74 5.32 16.75 -13.13
C PRO A 74 4.44 16.23 -11.99
N ILE A 75 4.96 16.25 -10.76
CA ILE A 75 4.29 15.68 -9.56
C ILE A 75 2.84 16.15 -9.43
N ALA A 76 2.58 17.44 -9.68
CA ALA A 76 1.25 18.03 -9.58
C ALA A 76 0.19 17.35 -10.46
N GLN A 77 0.58 16.71 -11.57
CA GLN A 77 -0.37 15.97 -12.42
C GLN A 77 -0.80 14.64 -11.78
N ASN A 78 0.03 14.08 -10.90
CA ASN A 78 -0.26 12.85 -10.18
C ASN A 78 -0.98 13.10 -8.84
N GLU A 79 -1.22 14.36 -8.46
CA GLU A 79 -1.99 14.69 -7.26
C GLU A 79 -3.51 14.73 -7.55
N PRO A 80 -4.37 14.31 -6.59
CA PRO A 80 -4.08 13.89 -5.21
C PRO A 80 -3.77 12.39 -5.06
N TRP A 81 -3.61 11.65 -6.16
CA TRP A 81 -3.41 10.19 -6.11
C TRP A 81 -2.09 9.83 -5.42
N LEU A 82 -1.01 10.52 -5.77
CA LEU A 82 0.29 10.29 -5.15
C LEU A 82 0.27 10.56 -3.64
N SER A 83 -0.22 11.72 -3.20
CA SER A 83 -0.30 12.03 -1.77
C SER A 83 -1.21 11.04 -1.02
N SER A 84 -2.33 10.63 -1.63
CA SER A 84 -3.19 9.58 -1.06
C SER A 84 -2.48 8.22 -0.93
N ALA A 85 -1.64 7.85 -1.91
CA ALA A 85 -0.90 6.59 -1.91
C ALA A 85 0.15 6.58 -0.80
N LEU A 86 0.88 7.69 -0.66
CA LEU A 86 1.84 7.88 0.43
C LEU A 86 1.15 7.86 1.80
N GLN A 87 -0.05 8.44 1.92
CA GLN A 87 -0.82 8.40 3.16
C GLN A 87 -1.23 6.97 3.52
N VAL A 88 -1.65 6.13 2.57
CA VAL A 88 -1.94 4.71 2.84
C VAL A 88 -0.71 3.99 3.42
N LEU A 89 0.49 4.23 2.86
CA LEU A 89 1.72 3.63 3.38
C LEU A 89 2.07 4.17 4.76
N ALA A 90 1.90 5.47 4.99
CA ALA A 90 2.12 6.08 6.30
C ALA A 90 1.17 5.51 7.36
N ASP A 91 -0.11 5.33 7.02
CA ASP A 91 -1.12 4.75 7.91
C ASP A 91 -0.79 3.30 8.27
N LEU A 92 -0.24 2.51 7.33
CA LEU A 92 0.20 1.13 7.59
C LEU A 92 1.45 1.06 8.47
N VAL A 93 2.40 1.99 8.29
CA VAL A 93 3.62 2.06 9.12
C VAL A 93 3.29 2.50 10.55
N ALA A 94 2.22 3.27 10.73
CA ALA A 94 1.81 3.77 12.04
C ALA A 94 0.98 2.76 12.88
N GLN A 95 0.71 1.56 12.36
CA GLN A 95 -0.03 0.51 13.07
C GLN A 95 0.79 -0.17 14.17
#